data_AF-A0A7K0DAI5-F1
#
_entry.id   AF-A0A7K0DAI5-F1
#
_cell.length_a   1.000
_cell.length_b   1.000
_cell.length_c   1.000
_cell.angle_alpha   90.00
_cell.angle_beta   90.00
_cell.angle_gamma   90.00
#
_symmetry.space_group_name_H-M   'P 1'
#
loop_
_entity.id
_entity.type
_entity.pdbx_description
1 polymer ?
#
loop_
_entity_poly.entity_id
_entity_poly.type
_entity_poly.pdbx_seq_one_letter_code
_entity_poly.pdbx_strand_id
1 'polypeptide(L)'
;MDWFSPIRLAGFKGNTLMTAGRGREARETLEQVLADLPDESIKQRTVYLADIAAAAVLEQDPELACRYLEEALDLLGRNWYATAMDRVKEVRQSLREWDSLPAVRSLDDRLYDWHTTVNSLIG
;
A
#
# COMPACT_ATOMS: atom_id res chain seq x y z
N MET A 1 -13.01 2.06 24.27
CA MET A 1 -12.20 3.29 24.40
C MET A 1 -10.87 2.94 23.75
N ASP A 2 -10.77 3.02 22.42
CA ASP A 2 -9.73 2.30 21.65
C ASP A 2 -8.94 3.27 20.75
N TRP A 3 -8.78 4.52 21.22
CA TRP A 3 -8.10 5.57 20.46
C TRP A 3 -6.59 5.33 20.34
N PHE A 4 -5.98 4.77 21.40
CA PHE A 4 -4.58 4.37 21.45
C PHE A 4 -4.47 2.84 21.43
N SER A 5 -3.79 2.30 20.41
CA SER A 5 -3.31 0.92 20.41
C SER A 5 -1.82 0.90 20.03
N PRO A 6 -1.03 -0.07 20.51
CA PRO A 6 0.37 -0.24 20.11
C PRO A 6 0.53 -0.32 18.58
N ILE A 7 -0.43 -0.95 17.90
CA ILE A 7 -0.50 -1.08 16.44
C ILE A 7 -0.57 0.30 15.76
N ARG A 8 -1.47 1.20 16.22
CA ARG A 8 -1.56 2.55 15.65
C ARG A 8 -0.29 3.36 15.90
N LEU A 9 0.29 3.28 17.09
CA LEU A 9 1.53 3.98 17.42
C LEU A 9 2.69 3.52 16.52
N ALA A 10 2.81 2.21 16.29
CA ALA A 10 3.81 1.65 15.39
C ALA A 10 3.55 2.03 13.92
N GLY A 11 2.28 2.13 13.50
CA GLY A 11 1.92 2.68 12.18
C GLY A 11 2.37 4.15 11.99
N PHE A 12 2.21 5.00 13.02
CA PHE A 12 2.72 6.37 13.01
C PHE A 12 4.25 6.43 12.99
N LYS A 13 4.92 5.53 13.72
CA LYS A 13 6.38 5.38 13.67
C LYS A 13 6.84 5.07 12.25
N GLY A 14 6.20 4.12 11.57
CA GLY A 14 6.49 3.78 10.18
C GLY A 14 6.40 5.00 9.25
N ASN A 15 5.29 5.74 9.32
CA ASN A 15 5.10 6.97 8.53
C ASN A 15 6.16 8.05 8.84
N THR A 16 6.60 8.16 10.10
CA THR A 16 7.66 9.12 10.48
C THR A 16 9.02 8.70 9.91
N LEU A 17 9.32 7.40 9.92
CA LEU A 17 10.54 6.85 9.31
C LEU A 17 10.56 7.06 7.79
N MET A 18 9.40 6.92 7.14
CA MET A 18 9.21 7.26 5.71
C MET A 18 9.59 8.70 5.42
N THR A 19 9.02 9.66 6.17
CA THR A 19 9.34 11.08 6.01
C THR A 19 10.82 11.39 6.28
N ALA A 20 11.48 10.62 7.14
CA ALA A 20 12.90 10.72 7.42
C ALA A 20 13.81 10.03 6.36
N GLY A 21 13.25 9.45 5.30
CA GLY A 21 13.99 8.73 4.27
C GLY A 21 14.54 7.36 4.71
N ARG A 22 14.10 6.84 5.86
CA ARG A 22 14.57 5.56 6.44
C ARG A 22 13.71 4.40 5.93
N GLY A 23 13.71 4.17 4.62
CA GLY A 23 12.84 3.21 3.93
C GLY A 23 12.83 1.82 4.57
N ARG A 24 14.00 1.21 4.78
CA ARG A 24 14.13 -0.11 5.40
C ARG A 24 13.46 -0.22 6.77
N GLU A 25 13.75 0.72 7.66
CA GLU A 25 13.21 0.69 9.01
C GLU A 25 11.70 0.98 9.04
N ALA A 26 11.23 1.83 8.12
CA ALA A 26 9.81 2.05 7.93
C ALA A 26 9.13 0.75 7.49
N ARG A 27 9.68 0.08 6.48
CA ARG A 27 9.17 -1.18 5.95
C ARG A 27 9.10 -2.26 7.03
N GLU A 28 10.21 -2.54 7.72
CA GLU A 28 10.26 -3.55 8.78
C GLU A 28 9.27 -3.23 9.92
N THR A 29 9.14 -1.95 10.29
CA THR A 29 8.17 -1.52 11.31
C THR A 29 6.74 -1.77 10.84
N LEU A 30 6.40 -1.44 9.59
CA LEU A 30 5.06 -1.57 9.05
C LEU A 30 4.68 -3.03 8.75
N GLU A 31 5.63 -3.87 8.34
CA GLU A 31 5.45 -5.32 8.19
C GLU A 31 5.09 -5.96 9.54
N GLN A 32 5.76 -5.56 10.63
CA GLN A 32 5.40 -6.03 11.97
C GLN A 32 3.99 -5.58 12.36
N VAL A 33 3.63 -4.33 12.08
CA VAL A 33 2.26 -3.81 12.30
C VAL A 33 1.23 -4.62 11.53
N LEU A 34 1.54 -4.97 10.28
CA LEU A 34 0.66 -5.76 9.40
C LEU A 34 0.48 -7.20 9.93
N ALA A 35 1.53 -7.79 10.50
CA ALA A 35 1.50 -9.12 11.11
C ALA A 35 0.68 -9.16 12.40
N ASP A 36 0.74 -8.10 13.21
CA ASP A 36 0.01 -7.99 14.48
C ASP A 36 -1.45 -7.50 14.31
N LEU A 37 -1.83 -7.11 13.09
CA LEU A 37 -3.14 -6.55 12.80
C LEU A 37 -4.23 -7.66 12.79
N PRO A 38 -5.37 -7.47 13.51
CA PRO A 38 -6.49 -8.40 13.45
C PRO A 38 -7.02 -8.59 12.02
N ASP A 39 -7.43 -9.81 11.69
CA ASP A 39 -7.87 -10.18 10.33
C ASP A 39 -9.08 -9.37 9.85
N GLU A 40 -9.96 -8.98 10.75
CA GLU A 40 -11.12 -8.14 10.44
C GLU A 40 -10.77 -6.68 10.08
N SER A 41 -9.54 -6.24 10.37
CA SER A 41 -9.09 -4.85 10.14
C SER A 41 -8.67 -4.62 8.68
N ILE A 42 -9.50 -5.06 7.73
CA ILE A 42 -9.20 -5.06 6.29
C ILE A 42 -8.80 -3.67 5.78
N LYS A 43 -9.51 -2.61 6.20
CA LYS A 43 -9.21 -1.23 5.76
C LYS A 43 -7.80 -0.79 6.17
N GLN A 44 -7.42 -1.06 7.41
CA GLN A 44 -6.08 -0.74 7.91
C GLN A 44 -5.02 -1.61 7.23
N ARG A 45 -5.33 -2.90 6.99
CA ARG A 45 -4.45 -3.82 6.26
C ARG A 45 -4.10 -3.27 4.88
N THR A 46 -5.10 -2.84 4.12
CA THR A 46 -4.89 -2.24 2.79
C THR A 46 -4.04 -0.96 2.86
N VAL A 47 -4.27 -0.10 3.86
CA VAL A 47 -3.46 1.12 4.04
C VAL A 47 -2.00 0.77 4.34
N TYR A 48 -1.75 -0.16 5.26
CA TYR A 48 -0.39 -0.55 5.60
C TYR A 48 0.35 -1.23 4.44
N LEU A 49 -0.33 -2.03 3.62
CA LEU A 49 0.27 -2.58 2.39
C LEU A 49 0.74 -1.47 1.45
N ALA A 50 -0.07 -0.41 1.23
CA ALA A 50 0.35 0.73 0.42
C ALA A 50 1.52 1.50 1.05
N ASP A 51 1.55 1.66 2.38
CA ASP A 51 2.65 2.35 3.07
C ASP A 51 3.97 1.55 3.02
N ILE A 52 3.88 0.22 3.13
CA ILE A 52 5.03 -0.69 2.96
C ILE A 52 5.54 -0.60 1.52
N ALA A 53 4.65 -0.53 0.52
CA ALA A 53 5.04 -0.32 -0.87
C ALA A 53 5.79 1.01 -1.06
N ALA A 54 5.32 2.09 -0.45
CA ALA A 54 6.02 3.36 -0.46
C ALA A 54 7.43 3.25 0.14
N ALA A 55 7.58 2.48 1.23
CA ALA A 55 8.87 2.21 1.86
C ALA A 55 9.83 1.45 0.94
N ALA A 56 9.31 0.46 0.21
CA ALA A 56 10.08 -0.27 -0.80
C ALA A 56 10.57 0.65 -1.94
N VAL A 57 9.77 1.64 -2.36
CA VAL A 57 10.23 2.66 -3.34
C VAL A 57 11.41 3.48 -2.79
N LEU A 58 11.36 3.87 -1.51
CA LEU A 58 12.51 4.56 -0.88
C LEU A 58 13.76 3.68 -0.81
N GLU A 59 13.59 2.36 -0.70
CA GLU A 59 14.68 1.38 -0.76
C GLU A 59 15.16 1.09 -2.19
N GLN A 60 14.57 1.73 -3.22
CA GLN A 60 14.86 1.47 -4.64
C GLN A 60 14.53 0.02 -5.06
N ASP A 61 13.50 -0.57 -4.44
CA ASP A 61 13.00 -1.92 -4.75
C ASP A 61 11.57 -1.84 -5.35
N PRO A 62 11.45 -1.48 -6.64
CA PRO A 62 10.16 -1.29 -7.31
C PRO A 62 9.39 -2.60 -7.46
N GLU A 63 10.04 -3.76 -7.58
CA GLU A 63 9.38 -5.06 -7.63
C GLU A 63 8.69 -5.41 -6.31
N LEU A 64 9.35 -5.17 -5.17
CA LEU A 64 8.73 -5.33 -3.86
C LEU A 64 7.56 -4.36 -3.66
N ALA A 65 7.72 -3.11 -4.09
CA ALA A 65 6.63 -2.13 -4.05
C ALA A 65 5.40 -2.62 -4.84
N CYS A 66 5.61 -3.10 -6.07
CA CYS A 66 4.52 -3.62 -6.91
C CYS A 66 3.80 -4.80 -6.25
N ARG A 67 4.52 -5.74 -5.64
CA ARG A 67 3.90 -6.88 -4.93
C ARG A 67 2.96 -6.44 -3.82
N TYR A 68 3.37 -5.48 -2.99
CA TYR A 68 2.50 -4.97 -1.93
C TYR A 68 1.29 -4.19 -2.46
N LEU A 69 1.45 -3.43 -3.55
CA LEU A 69 0.33 -2.76 -4.21
C LEU A 69 -0.66 -3.74 -4.83
N GLU A 70 -0.17 -4.85 -5.39
CA GLU A 70 -0.99 -5.94 -5.90
C GLU A 70 -1.85 -6.59 -4.81
N GLU A 71 -1.27 -6.86 -3.63
CA GLU A 71 -2.02 -7.34 -2.47
C GLU A 71 -3.06 -6.31 -1.98
N ALA A 72 -2.69 -5.02 -1.96
CA ALA A 72 -3.63 -3.95 -1.60
C ALA A 72 -4.82 -3.88 -2.58
N LEU A 73 -4.55 -4.01 -3.88
CA LEU A 73 -5.58 -4.03 -4.93
C LEU A 73 -6.52 -5.23 -4.81
N ASP A 74 -6.01 -6.42 -4.43
CA ASP A 74 -6.84 -7.59 -4.15
C ASP A 74 -7.84 -7.34 -3.02
N LEU A 75 -7.39 -6.67 -1.95
CA LEU A 75 -8.26 -6.28 -0.83
C LEU A 75 -9.27 -5.22 -1.25
N LEU A 76 -8.86 -4.23 -2.07
CA LEU A 76 -9.74 -3.17 -2.58
C LEU A 76 -10.82 -3.69 -3.52
N GLY A 77 -10.54 -4.74 -4.29
CA GLY A 77 -11.53 -5.41 -5.13
C GLY A 77 -12.64 -6.09 -4.32
N ARG A 78 -12.37 -6.46 -3.06
CA ARG A 78 -13.34 -7.09 -2.15
C ARG A 78 -13.98 -6.10 -1.18
N ASN A 79 -13.25 -5.07 -0.77
CA ASN A 79 -13.65 -4.08 0.22
C ASN A 79 -13.23 -2.69 -0.22
N TRP A 80 -14.11 -1.99 -0.93
CA TRP A 80 -13.81 -0.67 -1.45
C TRP A 80 -13.44 0.32 -0.33
N TYR A 81 -12.31 1.00 -0.51
CA TYR A 81 -11.87 2.06 0.38
C TYR A 81 -11.05 3.13 -0.35
N ALA A 82 -11.68 4.28 -0.58
CA ALA A 82 -11.11 5.39 -1.35
C ALA A 82 -9.73 5.84 -0.83
N THR A 83 -9.58 5.99 0.50
CA THR A 83 -8.31 6.42 1.10
C THR A 83 -7.14 5.49 0.78
N ALA A 84 -7.38 4.18 0.71
CA ALA A 84 -6.33 3.23 0.36
C ALA A 84 -6.04 3.25 -1.15
N MET A 85 -7.05 3.47 -1.99
CA MET A 85 -6.85 3.65 -3.43
C MET A 85 -6.03 4.92 -3.75
N ASP A 86 -6.27 6.02 -3.03
CA ASP A 86 -5.48 7.25 -3.20
C ASP A 86 -4.00 6.98 -2.89
N ARG A 87 -3.70 6.28 -1.80
CA ARG A 87 -2.32 5.86 -1.47
C ARG A 87 -1.70 4.96 -2.54
N VAL A 88 -2.45 3.98 -3.07
CA VAL A 88 -1.97 3.13 -4.17
C VAL A 88 -1.57 3.98 -5.39
N LYS A 89 -2.38 4.98 -5.76
CA LYS A 89 -2.07 5.89 -6.88
C LYS A 89 -0.85 6.76 -6.60
N GLU A 90 -0.69 7.25 -5.38
CA GLU A 90 0.49 8.02 -4.96
C GLU A 90 1.78 7.19 -5.08
N VAL A 91 1.78 5.93 -4.61
CA VAL A 91 2.95 5.04 -4.76
C VAL A 91 3.18 4.68 -6.22
N ARG A 92 2.12 4.45 -7.00
CA ARG A 92 2.28 4.25 -8.44
C ARG A 92 2.95 5.46 -9.12
N GLN A 93 2.64 6.68 -8.69
CA GLN A 93 3.28 7.87 -9.22
C GLN A 93 4.78 7.97 -8.87
N SER A 94 5.19 7.49 -7.69
CA SER A 94 6.62 7.45 -7.33
C SER A 94 7.38 6.36 -8.10
N LEU A 95 6.70 5.33 -8.61
CA LEU A 95 7.27 4.28 -9.45
C LEU A 95 7.59 4.69 -10.90
N ARG A 96 7.33 5.94 -11.30
CA ARG A 96 7.50 6.40 -12.69
C ARG A 96 8.91 6.24 -13.27
N GLU A 97 9.93 6.30 -12.42
CA GLU A 97 11.32 6.04 -12.84
C GLU A 97 11.49 4.62 -13.42
N TRP A 98 10.64 3.68 -13.00
CA TRP A 98 10.68 2.28 -13.39
C TRP A 98 9.52 1.85 -14.31
N ASP A 99 8.89 2.78 -15.04
CA ASP A 99 7.77 2.48 -15.96
C ASP A 99 8.08 1.38 -17.02
N SER A 100 9.35 1.12 -17.31
CA SER A 100 9.76 0.06 -18.22
C SER A 100 9.78 -1.34 -17.59
N LEU A 101 9.75 -1.45 -16.26
CA LEU A 101 9.79 -2.73 -15.57
C LEU A 101 8.49 -3.52 -15.79
N PRO A 102 8.58 -4.84 -16.02
CA PRO A 102 7.40 -5.69 -16.18
C PRO A 102 6.43 -5.63 -14.99
N ALA A 103 6.95 -5.55 -13.76
CA ALA A 103 6.13 -5.46 -12.55
C ALA A 103 5.28 -4.18 -12.52
N VAL A 104 5.87 -3.03 -12.90
CA VAL A 104 5.17 -1.75 -12.94
C VAL A 104 4.09 -1.73 -14.02
N ARG A 105 4.37 -2.34 -15.18
CA ARG A 105 3.37 -2.49 -16.26
C ARG A 105 2.21 -3.41 -15.87
N SER A 106 2.51 -4.53 -15.22
CA SER A 106 1.48 -5.43 -14.66
C SER A 106 0.57 -4.71 -13.68
N LEU A 107 1.16 -3.87 -12.81
CA LEU A 107 0.41 -3.02 -11.89
C LEU A 107 -0.49 -2.02 -12.63
N ASP A 108 -0.02 -1.40 -13.72
CA ASP A 108 -0.84 -0.50 -14.56
C ASP A 108 -2.03 -1.22 -15.18
N ASP A 109 -1.81 -2.40 -15.76
CA ASP A 109 -2.87 -3.22 -16.35
C ASP A 109 -3.94 -3.53 -15.30
N ARG A 110 -3.52 -3.92 -14.09
CA ARG A 110 -4.44 -4.16 -12.97
C ARG A 110 -5.20 -2.90 -12.55
N LEU A 111 -4.57 -1.73 -12.49
CA LEU A 111 -5.22 -0.47 -12.14
C LEU A 111 -6.24 -0.04 -13.21
N TYR A 112 -5.95 -0.30 -14.48
CA TYR A 112 -6.87 -0.06 -15.59
C TYR A 112 -8.10 -0.98 -15.51
N ASP A 113 -7.89 -2.27 -15.31
CA ASP A 113 -8.97 -3.24 -15.14
C ASP A 113 -9.85 -2.92 -13.92
N TRP A 114 -9.22 -2.45 -12.84
CA TRP A 114 -9.89 -2.03 -11.64
C TRP A 114 -10.84 -0.85 -11.90
N HIS A 115 -10.39 0.16 -12.66
CA HIS A 115 -11.23 1.30 -13.06
C HIS A 115 -12.44 0.84 -13.89
N THR A 116 -12.25 -0.13 -14.78
CA THR A 116 -13.34 -0.72 -15.57
C THR A 116 -14.34 -1.47 -14.69
N THR A 117 -13.85 -2.27 -13.74
CA THR A 117 -14.68 -3.04 -12.80
C THR A 117 -15.52 -2.12 -11.92
N VAL A 118 -14.94 -1.08 -11.35
CA VAL A 118 -15.68 -0.14 -10.49
C VAL A 118 -16.69 0.68 -11.28
N ASN A 119 -16.34 1.15 -12.48
CA ASN A 119 -17.32 1.86 -13.31
C ASN A 119 -18.52 0.98 -13.70
N SER A 120 -18.33 -0.33 -13.81
CA SER A 120 -19.43 -1.29 -14.07
C SER A 120 -20.32 -1.59 -12.86
N LEU A 121 -19.85 -1.32 -11.63
CA LEU A 121 -20.60 -1.57 -10.39
C LEU A 121 -21.43 -0.37 -9.92
N ILE A 122 -21.15 0.82 -10.44
CA ILE A 122 -21.81 2.09 -10.05
C ILE A 122 -22.75 2.60 -11.16
N GLY A 123 -22.71 1.98 -12.36
CA GLY A 123 -23.62 2.26 -13.48
C GLY A 123 -24.81 1.32 -13.50
#